data_AF-A0A0G4GPN0-F1
#
_entry.id   AF-A0A0G4GPN0-F1
#
_cell.length_a   1.000
_cell.length_b   1.000
_cell.length_c   1.000
_cell.angle_alpha   90.00
_cell.angle_beta   90.00
_cell.angle_gamma   90.00
#
_symmetry.space_group_name_H-M   'P 1'
#
loop_
_entity.id
_entity.type
_entity.pdbx_description
1 polymer ?
#
loop_
_entity_poly.entity_id
_entity_poly.type
_entity_poly.pdbx_seq_one_letter_code
_entity_poly.pdbx_strand_id
1 'polypeptide(L)'
;MAALLSRHDALSALDRSILGPLESLEARQKDTEAALTVKYNVTNLLTESGAVCDGASAASADDLLLLNVRGTHVSVRRKHLTSIEGSLLALLFGGQWDGRLVRDEDSRVFIDMDGEAFKAIHRAILDAETLRRAGKAVAVGHLLDDAARGSSDDFWIRLMTAHIDKGPAESKEAFVEPQLSATGIPAELGELVKTVDAFVKAYAAENAQLQGQLEAAKIQYEWLEREIKAVTPFLKPLGGDDAVRSVEVCGQTVTTTKWTLNQMGDITLRHRLDLWSRTRAVEVVQPDHIGRMVDHYRRKRLGAPTEDIDAPLKMTRTIEQAAFDVNAAMYGIVKTDIGATTQAPAHTSVGGVPPSVSPWGWLKGRWWLVALVCVGILVVMMGAAVDTNSGAAVCRQAVSQPAAVGQGPADVFVRLPSGVFYRVVRPGRGPKPTRDQSVKYDHIMWYDDFDGQDKSGEGRGREYLVSNCPEWAQEMITDMPVGELRWVSVPAGMSVTGQEKYIEYRLYVEFRLLIIL
;
A
#
# COMPACT_ATOMS: atom_id res chain seq x y z
N MET A 1 -33.73 61.19 46.08
CA MET A 1 -32.38 61.54 45.59
C MET A 1 -31.95 60.49 44.59
N ALA A 2 -32.54 60.51 43.39
CA ALA A 2 -32.14 59.63 42.29
C ALA A 2 -30.91 60.27 41.64
N ALA A 3 -29.78 59.56 41.68
CA ALA A 3 -28.55 60.01 41.05
C ALA A 3 -28.78 60.13 39.54
N LEU A 4 -28.73 61.37 39.03
CA LEU A 4 -28.49 61.63 37.62
C LEU A 4 -27.09 61.09 37.33
N LEU A 5 -27.00 59.83 36.90
CA LEU A 5 -25.82 59.33 36.19
C LEU A 5 -25.53 60.36 35.10
N SER A 6 -24.35 60.97 35.16
CA SER A 6 -24.00 61.96 34.16
C SER A 6 -23.98 61.26 32.80
N ARG A 7 -24.37 61.96 31.73
CA ARG A 7 -24.29 61.45 30.35
C ARG A 7 -22.93 60.80 30.06
N HIS A 8 -21.87 61.29 30.68
CA HIS A 8 -20.53 60.74 30.58
C HIS A 8 -20.43 59.33 31.18
N ASP A 9 -21.00 59.08 32.36
CA ASP A 9 -20.97 57.77 33.01
C ASP A 9 -21.72 56.71 32.19
N ALA A 10 -22.85 57.10 31.58
CA ALA A 10 -23.63 56.22 30.70
C ALA A 10 -22.86 55.86 29.43
N LEU A 11 -22.16 56.83 28.81
CA LEU A 11 -21.33 56.57 27.63
C LEU A 11 -20.11 55.72 27.97
N SER A 12 -19.44 55.97 29.10
CA SER A 12 -18.30 55.16 29.56
C SER A 12 -18.70 53.74 29.97
N ALA A 13 -19.96 53.53 30.40
CA ALA A 13 -20.50 52.20 30.66
C ALA A 13 -20.82 51.45 29.36
N LEU A 14 -21.40 52.16 28.38
CA LEU A 14 -21.68 51.62 27.06
C LEU A 14 -20.40 51.23 26.32
N ASP A 15 -19.39 52.10 26.34
CA ASP A 15 -18.10 51.88 25.68
C ASP A 15 -17.43 50.61 26.22
N ARG A 16 -17.39 50.45 27.55
CA ARG A 16 -16.91 49.20 28.19
C ARG A 16 -17.76 47.98 27.85
N SER A 17 -19.06 48.15 27.65
CA SER A 17 -19.98 47.06 27.29
C SER A 17 -19.87 46.62 25.83
N ILE A 18 -19.30 47.44 24.93
CA ILE A 18 -19.18 47.15 23.49
C ILE A 18 -17.73 46.77 23.14
N LEU A 19 -16.75 47.51 23.64
CA LEU A 19 -15.33 47.26 23.34
C LEU A 19 -14.87 45.88 23.83
N GLY A 20 -15.26 45.47 25.04
CA GLY A 20 -14.89 44.17 25.58
C GLY A 20 -15.32 42.99 24.69
N PRO A 21 -16.61 42.90 24.30
CA PRO A 21 -17.06 41.89 23.33
C PRO A 21 -16.35 41.99 21.98
N LEU A 22 -16.10 43.20 21.45
CA LEU A 22 -15.42 43.36 20.16
C LEU A 22 -13.98 42.82 20.20
N GLU A 23 -13.21 43.20 21.22
CA GLU A 23 -11.86 42.69 21.45
C GLU A 23 -11.87 41.16 21.65
N SER A 24 -12.87 40.64 22.37
CA SER A 24 -13.04 39.19 22.53
C SER A 24 -13.39 38.48 21.21
N LEU A 25 -14.16 39.12 20.32
CA LEU A 25 -14.50 38.55 19.02
C LEU A 25 -13.26 38.47 18.13
N GLU A 26 -12.49 39.56 18.08
CA GLU A 26 -11.24 39.64 17.32
C GLU A 26 -10.23 38.60 17.83
N ALA A 27 -10.09 38.46 19.15
CA ALA A 27 -9.26 37.43 19.75
C ALA A 27 -9.71 36.02 19.33
N ARG A 28 -11.02 35.73 19.41
CA ARG A 28 -11.57 34.43 18.99
C ARG A 28 -11.43 34.18 17.50
N GLN A 29 -11.54 35.20 16.66
CA GLN A 29 -11.32 35.09 15.23
C GLN A 29 -9.87 34.68 14.95
N LYS A 30 -8.90 35.34 15.58
CA LYS A 30 -7.48 35.00 15.50
C LYS A 30 -7.21 33.59 16.01
N ASP A 31 -7.79 33.21 17.15
CA ASP A 31 -7.63 31.86 17.72
C ASP A 31 -8.23 30.79 16.80
N THR A 32 -9.38 31.05 16.20
CA THR A 32 -10.04 30.14 15.24
C THR A 32 -9.18 29.99 13.98
N GLU A 33 -8.70 31.10 13.41
CA GLU A 33 -7.81 31.08 12.25
C GLU A 33 -6.50 30.33 12.53
N ALA A 34 -5.90 30.56 13.70
CA ALA A 34 -4.71 29.84 14.14
C ALA A 34 -4.99 28.34 14.31
N ALA A 35 -6.12 27.96 14.92
CA ALA A 35 -6.51 26.57 15.07
C ALA A 35 -6.75 25.87 13.73
N LEU A 36 -7.42 26.54 12.77
CA LEU A 36 -7.64 26.01 11.42
C LEU A 36 -6.33 25.84 10.65
N THR A 37 -5.41 26.80 10.75
CA THR A 37 -4.16 26.81 9.99
C THR A 37 -3.12 25.86 10.55
N VAL A 38 -3.03 25.74 11.87
CA VAL A 38 -1.97 24.97 12.55
C VAL A 38 -2.45 23.59 12.96
N LYS A 39 -3.63 23.48 13.58
CA LYS A 39 -4.08 22.25 14.24
C LYS A 39 -4.96 21.39 13.33
N TYR A 40 -5.96 21.99 12.68
CA TYR A 40 -6.94 21.28 11.86
C TYR A 40 -6.67 21.45 10.37
N ASN A 41 -5.39 21.56 10.00
CA ASN A 41 -4.98 21.72 8.62
C ASN A 41 -4.94 20.35 7.93
N VAL A 42 -6.03 20.04 7.23
CA VAL A 42 -6.24 18.80 6.48
C VAL A 42 -5.14 18.58 5.42
N THR A 43 -4.68 19.65 4.77
CA THR A 43 -3.61 19.58 3.76
C THR A 43 -2.28 19.16 4.37
N ASN A 44 -1.93 19.72 5.54
CA ASN A 44 -0.73 19.32 6.26
C ASN A 44 -0.82 17.86 6.69
N LEU A 45 -1.96 17.43 7.25
CA LEU A 45 -2.18 16.05 7.68
C LEU A 45 -1.99 15.04 6.53
N LEU A 46 -2.54 15.35 5.35
CA LEU A 46 -2.37 14.54 4.15
C LEU A 46 -0.91 14.53 3.66
N THR A 47 -0.28 15.70 3.59
CA THR A 47 1.10 15.86 3.11
C THR A 47 2.08 15.11 4.02
N GLU A 48 1.94 15.25 5.34
CA GLU A 48 2.75 14.55 6.35
C GLU A 48 2.54 13.03 6.28
N SER A 49 1.33 12.60 5.90
CA SER A 49 1.01 11.20 5.66
C SER A 49 1.48 10.69 4.29
N GLY A 50 1.99 11.57 3.42
CA GLY A 50 2.48 11.27 2.08
C GLY A 50 1.39 11.07 1.02
N ALA A 51 0.18 11.56 1.28
CA ALA A 51 -0.88 11.66 0.28
C ALA A 51 -0.63 12.84 -0.67
N VAL A 52 -1.06 12.69 -1.92
CA VAL A 52 -1.06 13.80 -2.90
C VAL A 52 -2.26 14.71 -2.59
N CYS A 53 -1.99 15.97 -2.23
CA CYS A 53 -3.02 16.92 -1.79
C CYS A 53 -3.64 17.74 -2.94
N ASP A 54 -2.92 17.87 -4.04
CA ASP A 54 -3.37 18.68 -5.17
C ASP A 54 -4.36 17.83 -5.96
N GLY A 55 -5.66 18.12 -5.86
CA GLY A 55 -6.79 17.37 -6.47
C GLY A 55 -6.68 17.03 -7.97
N ALA A 56 -5.57 17.35 -8.61
CA ALA A 56 -5.04 16.69 -9.79
C ALA A 56 -4.30 15.37 -9.43
N SER A 57 -4.97 14.44 -8.74
CA SER A 57 -4.52 13.05 -8.85
C SER A 57 -4.62 12.71 -10.34
N ALA A 58 -3.47 12.51 -11.00
CA ALA A 58 -3.42 12.13 -12.41
C ALA A 58 -4.04 10.75 -12.68
N ALA A 59 -4.50 10.08 -11.61
CA ALA A 59 -5.18 8.80 -11.66
C ALA A 59 -6.52 8.92 -12.41
N SER A 60 -6.61 8.25 -13.55
CA SER A 60 -7.87 8.10 -14.27
C SER A 60 -8.66 6.92 -13.74
N ALA A 61 -9.98 7.02 -13.75
CA ALA A 61 -10.86 5.89 -13.49
C ALA A 61 -10.61 4.71 -14.45
N ASP A 62 -10.13 5.00 -15.67
CA ASP A 62 -9.81 3.98 -16.67
C ASP A 62 -8.39 3.43 -16.59
N ASP A 63 -7.55 3.90 -15.65
CA ASP A 63 -6.21 3.38 -15.41
C ASP A 63 -6.22 1.86 -15.26
N LEU A 64 -5.30 1.20 -15.95
CA LEU A 64 -5.06 -0.23 -15.79
C LEU A 64 -4.06 -0.45 -14.65
N LEU A 65 -4.52 -1.05 -13.55
CA LEU A 65 -3.71 -1.35 -12.39
C LEU A 65 -3.21 -2.79 -12.47
N LEU A 66 -1.88 -2.94 -12.53
CA LEU A 66 -1.22 -4.23 -12.40
C LEU A 66 -0.98 -4.51 -10.91
N LEU A 67 -1.63 -5.54 -10.38
CA LEU A 67 -1.62 -5.91 -8.98
C LEU A 67 -0.87 -7.22 -8.76
N ASN A 68 -0.21 -7.32 -7.61
CA ASN A 68 0.29 -8.56 -7.03
C ASN A 68 -0.41 -8.77 -5.69
N VAL A 69 -1.28 -9.78 -5.62
CA VAL A 69 -2.05 -10.13 -4.42
C VAL A 69 -1.61 -11.50 -3.95
N ARG A 70 -0.80 -11.55 -2.87
CA ARG A 70 -0.20 -12.80 -2.33
C ARG A 70 0.61 -13.61 -3.35
N GLY A 71 1.11 -13.02 -4.44
CA GLY A 71 1.81 -13.72 -5.52
C GLY A 71 0.92 -14.07 -6.72
N THR A 72 -0.38 -13.78 -6.63
CA THR A 72 -1.28 -13.84 -7.79
C THR A 72 -1.29 -12.48 -8.50
N HIS A 73 -1.00 -12.50 -9.80
CA HIS A 73 -1.01 -11.29 -10.61
C HIS A 73 -2.41 -11.05 -11.19
N VAL A 74 -2.93 -9.84 -11.02
CA VAL A 74 -4.24 -9.45 -11.55
C VAL A 74 -4.12 -8.10 -12.22
N SER A 75 -4.79 -7.93 -13.36
CA SER A 75 -4.92 -6.64 -14.05
C SER A 75 -6.36 -6.17 -13.90
N VAL A 76 -6.57 -4.99 -13.31
CA VAL A 76 -7.91 -4.46 -12.99
C VAL A 76 -7.96 -2.98 -13.33
N ARG A 77 -9.10 -2.50 -13.84
CA ARG A 77 -9.33 -1.06 -14.03
C ARG A 77 -9.65 -0.39 -12.70
N ARG A 78 -9.07 0.79 -12.46
CA ARG A 78 -9.26 1.55 -11.20
C ARG A 78 -10.73 1.73 -10.84
N LYS A 79 -11.58 2.09 -11.82
CA LYS A 79 -13.03 2.29 -11.62
C LYS A 79 -13.76 1.10 -11.00
N HIS A 80 -13.26 -0.12 -11.18
CA HIS A 80 -13.86 -1.30 -10.54
C HIS A 80 -13.50 -1.31 -9.05
N LEU A 81 -12.24 -1.07 -8.69
CA LEU A 81 -11.81 -1.04 -7.28
C LEU A 81 -12.39 0.15 -6.50
N THR A 82 -12.72 1.24 -7.20
CA THR A 82 -13.34 2.43 -6.61
C THR A 82 -14.87 2.45 -6.74
N SER A 83 -15.51 1.36 -7.18
CA SER A 83 -16.97 1.36 -7.39
C SER A 83 -17.79 1.34 -6.10
N ILE A 84 -17.17 0.96 -4.97
CA ILE A 84 -17.81 0.94 -3.65
C ILE A 84 -17.35 2.19 -2.90
N GLU A 85 -18.00 3.31 -3.16
CA GLU A 85 -17.64 4.63 -2.62
C GLU A 85 -17.54 4.62 -1.09
N GLY A 86 -16.49 5.24 -0.53
CA GLY A 86 -16.26 5.30 0.92
C GLY A 86 -15.79 4.00 1.57
N SER A 87 -15.55 2.94 0.79
CA SER A 87 -14.88 1.74 1.30
C SER A 87 -13.36 1.92 1.37
N LEU A 88 -12.69 1.13 2.22
CA LEU A 88 -11.23 1.08 2.28
C LEU A 88 -10.61 0.76 0.90
N LEU A 89 -11.22 -0.14 0.13
CA LEU A 89 -10.79 -0.47 -1.22
C LEU A 89 -10.81 0.76 -2.14
N ALA A 90 -11.90 1.54 -2.11
CA ALA A 90 -12.02 2.74 -2.91
C ALA A 90 -11.02 3.82 -2.50
N LEU A 91 -10.75 3.95 -1.19
CA LEU A 91 -9.76 4.90 -0.68
C LEU A 91 -8.34 4.54 -1.08
N LEU A 92 -7.94 3.27 -0.95
CA LEU A 92 -6.61 2.79 -1.34
C LEU A 92 -6.31 3.05 -2.83
N PHE A 93 -7.31 2.85 -3.68
CA PHE A 93 -7.17 2.96 -5.13
C PHE A 93 -7.74 4.27 -5.72
N GLY A 94 -8.09 5.25 -4.88
CA GLY A 94 -8.58 6.56 -5.30
C GLY A 94 -7.52 7.46 -5.95
N GLY A 95 -6.27 7.02 -6.04
CA GLY A 95 -5.16 7.75 -6.66
C GLY A 95 -4.36 8.62 -5.69
N GLN A 96 -4.93 8.98 -4.54
CA GLN A 96 -4.29 9.82 -3.53
C GLN A 96 -3.05 9.17 -2.90
N TRP A 97 -3.04 7.84 -2.83
CA TRP A 97 -2.01 7.04 -2.18
C TRP A 97 -1.08 6.31 -3.16
N ASP A 98 -1.22 6.51 -4.47
CA ASP A 98 -0.52 5.74 -5.50
C ASP A 98 1.02 5.77 -5.37
N GLY A 99 1.57 6.91 -4.92
CA GLY A 99 3.01 7.08 -4.65
C GLY A 99 3.49 6.35 -3.39
N ARG A 100 2.56 5.99 -2.50
CA ARG A 100 2.82 5.32 -1.22
C ARG A 100 2.46 3.84 -1.21
N LEU A 101 1.74 3.34 -2.21
CA LEU A 101 1.46 1.91 -2.33
C LEU A 101 2.77 1.11 -2.50
N VAL A 102 2.84 -0.04 -1.81
CA VAL A 102 3.97 -0.97 -1.93
C VAL A 102 4.00 -1.51 -3.36
N ARG A 103 5.19 -1.67 -3.95
CA ARG A 103 5.37 -2.23 -5.29
C ARG A 103 6.35 -3.39 -5.25
N ASP A 104 6.09 -4.41 -6.04
CA ASP A 104 7.02 -5.54 -6.21
C ASP A 104 8.16 -5.21 -7.20
N GLU A 105 9.04 -6.18 -7.44
CA GLU A 105 10.19 -6.03 -8.34
C GLU A 105 9.80 -5.74 -9.80
N ASP A 106 8.58 -6.11 -10.19
CA ASP A 106 8.00 -5.83 -11.50
C ASP A 106 7.26 -4.49 -11.55
N SER A 107 7.31 -3.69 -10.48
CA SER A 107 6.59 -2.43 -10.32
C SER A 107 5.05 -2.56 -10.26
N ARG A 108 4.54 -3.77 -10.01
CA ARG A 108 3.11 -4.01 -9.76
C ARG A 108 2.77 -3.55 -8.36
N VAL A 109 1.56 -3.02 -8.16
CA VAL A 109 1.07 -2.64 -6.84
C VAL A 109 0.87 -3.91 -6.02
N PHE A 110 1.57 -4.03 -4.90
CA PHE A 110 1.47 -5.17 -4.01
C PHE A 110 0.40 -4.91 -2.94
N ILE A 111 -0.57 -5.82 -2.84
CA ILE A 111 -1.59 -5.79 -1.79
C ILE A 111 -1.38 -7.01 -0.88
N ASP A 112 -1.00 -6.74 0.36
CA ASP A 112 -0.70 -7.76 1.36
C ASP A 112 -1.98 -8.29 2.02
N MET A 113 -2.86 -8.88 1.20
CA MET A 113 -4.13 -9.49 1.59
C MET A 113 -4.24 -10.93 1.06
N ASP A 114 -5.32 -11.62 1.40
CA ASP A 114 -5.64 -12.91 0.81
C ASP A 114 -6.05 -12.79 -0.69
N GLY A 115 -5.51 -13.68 -1.53
CA GLY A 115 -5.74 -13.65 -2.97
C GLY A 115 -7.13 -14.16 -3.39
N GLU A 116 -7.68 -15.15 -2.70
CA GLU A 116 -9.04 -15.66 -2.97
C GLU A 116 -10.09 -14.66 -2.49
N ALA A 117 -9.87 -14.01 -1.33
CA ALA A 117 -10.70 -12.91 -0.87
C ALA A 117 -10.76 -11.77 -1.91
N PHE A 118 -9.62 -11.36 -2.46
CA PHE A 118 -9.57 -10.32 -3.49
C PHE A 118 -10.32 -10.73 -4.76
N LYS A 119 -10.14 -11.99 -5.22
CA LYS A 119 -10.87 -12.51 -6.38
C LYS A 119 -12.38 -12.52 -6.15
N ALA A 120 -12.83 -12.86 -4.94
CA ALA A 120 -14.23 -12.84 -4.57
C ALA A 120 -14.82 -11.41 -4.64
N ILE A 121 -14.12 -10.43 -4.07
CA ILE A 121 -14.51 -9.01 -4.15
C ILE A 121 -14.57 -8.54 -5.61
N HIS A 122 -13.50 -8.80 -6.38
CA HIS A 122 -13.42 -8.37 -7.77
C HIS A 122 -14.54 -9.01 -8.62
N ARG A 123 -14.82 -10.30 -8.43
CA ARG A 123 -15.92 -11.00 -9.08
C ARG A 123 -17.27 -10.39 -8.73
N ALA A 124 -17.55 -10.12 -7.45
CA ALA A 124 -18.80 -9.51 -7.01
C ALA A 124 -19.01 -8.12 -7.65
N ILE A 125 -17.94 -7.32 -7.79
CA ILE A 125 -17.99 -6.02 -8.47
C ILE A 125 -18.34 -6.18 -9.96
N LEU A 126 -17.68 -7.11 -10.65
CA LEU A 126 -17.92 -7.36 -12.09
C LEU A 126 -19.33 -7.92 -12.34
N ASP A 127 -19.81 -8.82 -11.48
CA ASP A 127 -21.16 -9.40 -11.56
C ASP A 127 -22.22 -8.30 -11.35
N ALA A 128 -22.03 -7.41 -10.36
CA ALA A 128 -22.92 -6.27 -10.14
C ALA A 128 -22.96 -5.31 -11.35
N GLU A 129 -21.81 -5.01 -11.96
CA GLU A 129 -21.73 -4.17 -13.16
C GLU A 129 -22.43 -4.84 -14.35
N THR A 130 -22.25 -6.15 -14.51
CA THR A 130 -22.92 -6.93 -15.56
C THR A 130 -24.44 -6.88 -15.39
N LEU A 131 -24.93 -7.02 -14.16
CA LEU A 131 -26.36 -6.94 -13.84
C LEU A 131 -26.90 -5.52 -14.07
N ARG A 132 -26.15 -4.48 -13.69
CA ARG A 132 -26.51 -3.07 -13.93
C ARG A 132 -26.67 -2.78 -15.41
N ARG A 133 -25.75 -3.26 -16.26
CA ARG A 133 -25.84 -3.13 -17.73
C ARG A 133 -27.04 -3.87 -18.32
N ALA A 134 -27.47 -4.96 -17.68
CA ALA A 134 -28.68 -5.69 -18.04
C ALA A 134 -29.97 -5.04 -17.46
N GLY A 135 -29.90 -3.85 -16.87
CA GLY A 135 -31.04 -3.15 -16.28
C GLY A 135 -31.52 -3.73 -14.94
N LYS A 136 -30.73 -4.60 -14.30
CA LYS A 136 -31.05 -5.18 -12.99
C LYS A 136 -30.32 -4.40 -11.89
N ALA A 137 -31.08 -3.84 -10.95
CA ALA A 137 -30.50 -3.20 -9.78
C ALA A 137 -30.08 -4.28 -8.77
N VAL A 138 -28.77 -4.53 -8.66
CA VAL A 138 -28.19 -5.36 -7.60
C VAL A 138 -27.12 -4.55 -6.88
N ALA A 139 -27.25 -4.45 -5.56
CA ALA A 139 -26.24 -3.82 -4.73
C ALA A 139 -25.02 -4.74 -4.63
N VAL A 140 -23.82 -4.19 -4.84
CA VAL A 140 -22.56 -4.93 -4.69
C VAL A 140 -22.47 -5.58 -3.31
N GLY A 141 -22.98 -4.90 -2.27
CA GLY A 141 -23.03 -5.40 -0.90
C GLY A 141 -23.68 -6.78 -0.75
N HIS A 142 -24.82 -7.04 -1.43
CA HIS A 142 -25.48 -8.36 -1.34
C HIS A 142 -24.60 -9.48 -1.90
N LEU A 143 -23.91 -9.23 -3.02
CA LEU A 143 -23.01 -10.21 -3.63
C LEU A 143 -21.76 -10.46 -2.76
N LEU A 144 -21.28 -9.42 -2.07
CA LEU A 144 -20.20 -9.54 -1.10
C LEU A 144 -20.63 -10.32 0.15
N ASP A 145 -21.83 -10.09 0.66
CA ASP A 145 -22.40 -10.85 1.79
C ASP A 145 -22.59 -12.34 1.43
N ASP A 146 -22.95 -12.63 0.17
CA ASP A 146 -23.00 -14.00 -0.34
C ASP A 146 -21.60 -14.63 -0.43
N ALA A 147 -20.59 -13.87 -0.88
CA ALA A 147 -19.20 -14.33 -0.99
C ALA A 147 -18.54 -14.53 0.39
N ALA A 148 -18.89 -13.70 1.36
CA ALA A 148 -18.38 -13.77 2.72
C ALA A 148 -18.89 -14.99 3.48
N ARG A 149 -20.15 -15.40 3.24
CA ARG A 149 -20.84 -16.45 4.01
C ARG A 149 -20.09 -17.79 4.01
N GLY A 150 -19.51 -18.12 5.17
CA GLY A 150 -18.89 -19.41 5.44
C GLY A 150 -17.46 -19.58 4.90
N SER A 151 -16.84 -18.50 4.41
CA SER A 151 -15.45 -18.53 3.98
C SER A 151 -14.51 -18.10 5.13
N SER A 152 -13.27 -18.58 5.12
CA SER A 152 -12.19 -18.00 5.96
C SER A 152 -11.87 -16.55 5.60
N ASP A 153 -12.41 -16.07 4.50
CA ASP A 153 -12.03 -14.84 3.79
C ASP A 153 -12.94 -13.66 4.19
N ASP A 154 -13.99 -13.92 4.98
CA ASP A 154 -14.95 -12.94 5.50
C ASP A 154 -14.26 -11.72 6.11
N PHE A 155 -13.20 -11.92 6.91
CA PHE A 155 -12.41 -10.83 7.48
C PHE A 155 -11.92 -9.84 6.41
N TRP A 156 -11.34 -10.33 5.32
CA TRP A 156 -10.76 -9.48 4.26
C TRP A 156 -11.84 -8.80 3.43
N ILE A 157 -12.93 -9.52 3.13
CA ILE A 157 -14.08 -8.94 2.44
C ILE A 157 -14.63 -7.79 3.27
N ARG A 158 -14.97 -8.05 4.54
CA ARG A 158 -15.47 -7.05 5.49
C ARG A 158 -14.51 -5.88 5.64
N LEU A 159 -13.21 -6.12 5.81
CA LEU A 159 -12.22 -5.05 5.96
C LEU A 159 -12.13 -4.15 4.72
N MET A 160 -12.05 -4.74 3.53
CA MET A 160 -11.85 -3.98 2.30
C MET A 160 -13.12 -3.25 1.87
N THR A 161 -14.30 -3.78 2.19
CA THR A 161 -15.59 -3.22 1.77
C THR A 161 -16.30 -2.44 2.88
N ALA A 162 -15.77 -2.44 4.10
CA ALA A 162 -16.28 -1.62 5.19
C ALA A 162 -16.25 -0.14 4.78
N HIS A 163 -17.38 0.53 4.96
CA HIS A 163 -17.42 1.99 4.88
C HIS A 163 -16.61 2.56 6.04
N ILE A 164 -15.62 3.38 5.71
CA ILE A 164 -14.99 4.24 6.71
C ILE A 164 -16.00 5.34 6.95
N ASP A 165 -16.81 5.18 8.00
CA ASP A 165 -18.05 5.93 8.26
C ASP A 165 -18.12 7.29 7.56
N LYS A 166 -19.21 7.52 6.81
CA LYS A 166 -19.50 8.83 6.23
C LYS A 166 -19.33 9.88 7.32
N GLY A 167 -18.54 10.92 7.02
CA GLY A 167 -18.40 12.10 7.88
C GLY A 167 -19.78 12.54 8.38
N PRO A 168 -19.87 13.13 9.59
CA PRO A 168 -21.15 13.36 10.23
C PRO A 168 -22.06 14.12 9.27
N ALA A 169 -23.21 13.51 8.98
CA ALA A 169 -24.29 14.17 8.29
C ALA A 169 -24.56 15.48 9.05
N GLU A 170 -24.52 16.61 8.36
CA GLU A 170 -24.68 17.96 8.93
C GLU A 170 -25.85 17.98 9.94
N SER A 171 -25.54 17.85 11.22
CA SER A 171 -26.52 18.01 12.28
C SER A 171 -26.77 19.50 12.42
N LYS A 172 -27.84 19.98 11.81
CA LYS A 172 -28.32 21.35 12.03
C LYS A 172 -28.76 21.50 13.49
N GLU A 173 -27.84 21.90 14.36
CA GLU A 173 -28.21 22.39 15.68
C GLU A 173 -28.93 23.73 15.54
N ALA A 174 -30.11 23.83 16.15
CA ALA A 174 -30.90 25.04 16.14
C ALA A 174 -30.28 26.08 17.09
N PHE A 175 -29.72 27.14 16.52
CA PHE A 175 -29.23 28.29 17.28
C PHE A 175 -30.39 28.99 18.01
N VAL A 176 -30.28 29.14 19.33
CA VAL A 176 -31.24 29.89 20.14
C VAL A 176 -30.82 31.36 20.17
N GLU A 177 -31.62 32.22 19.56
CA GLU A 177 -31.33 33.66 19.46
C GLU A 177 -31.45 34.35 20.83
N PRO A 178 -30.41 35.06 21.31
CA PRO A 178 -30.49 35.83 22.54
C PRO A 178 -31.40 37.05 22.37
N GLN A 179 -32.33 37.27 23.31
CA GLN A 179 -33.22 38.44 23.34
C GLN A 179 -33.01 39.27 24.60
N LEU A 180 -32.85 40.59 24.43
CA LEU A 180 -32.86 41.56 25.52
C LEU A 180 -34.29 42.10 25.73
N SER A 181 -34.83 41.97 26.94
CA SER A 181 -36.13 42.52 27.29
C SER A 181 -36.04 44.02 27.61
N ALA A 182 -36.74 44.86 26.84
CA ALA A 182 -36.68 46.32 26.95
C ALA A 182 -37.62 46.92 28.02
N THR A 183 -38.04 46.14 29.02
CA THR A 183 -39.00 46.59 30.04
C THR A 183 -38.38 47.58 31.01
N GLY A 184 -38.79 48.86 30.93
CA GLY A 184 -38.46 49.91 31.92
C GLY A 184 -37.48 50.99 31.46
N ILE A 185 -37.13 51.05 30.17
CA ILE A 185 -36.14 52.01 29.65
C ILE A 185 -36.85 53.31 29.19
N PRO A 186 -36.36 54.51 29.57
CA PRO A 186 -36.89 55.80 29.09
C PRO A 186 -36.89 55.89 27.56
N ALA A 187 -37.95 56.46 26.97
CA ALA A 187 -38.13 56.56 25.52
C ALA A 187 -36.95 57.24 24.78
N GLU A 188 -36.27 58.17 25.44
CA GLU A 188 -35.10 58.90 24.92
C GLU A 188 -33.87 58.01 24.67
N LEU A 189 -33.79 56.83 25.30
CA LEU A 189 -32.71 55.84 25.13
C LEU A 189 -33.09 54.70 24.17
N GLY A 190 -34.31 54.70 23.62
CA GLY A 190 -34.83 53.58 22.82
C GLY A 190 -34.01 53.28 21.57
N GLU A 191 -33.46 54.29 20.89
CA GLU A 191 -32.61 54.11 19.71
C GLU A 191 -31.24 53.50 20.06
N LEU A 192 -30.68 53.89 21.20
CA LEU A 192 -29.43 53.33 21.70
C LEU A 192 -29.60 51.84 22.05
N VAL A 193 -30.68 51.50 22.75
CA VAL A 193 -30.99 50.10 23.11
C VAL A 193 -31.16 49.23 21.87
N LYS A 194 -31.83 49.74 20.82
CA LYS A 194 -31.94 49.04 19.54
C LYS A 194 -30.59 48.80 18.88
N THR A 195 -29.69 49.79 18.95
CA THR A 195 -28.33 49.67 18.39
C THR A 195 -27.50 48.63 19.15
N VAL A 196 -27.58 48.63 20.49
CA VAL A 196 -26.90 47.64 21.33
C VAL A 196 -27.47 46.24 21.12
N ASP A 197 -28.79 46.09 21.04
CA ASP A 197 -29.45 44.80 20.75
C ASP A 197 -29.01 44.24 19.38
N ALA A 198 -28.98 45.09 18.35
CA ALA A 198 -28.48 44.71 17.03
C ALA A 198 -27.01 44.29 17.07
N PHE A 199 -26.16 45.00 17.81
CA PHE A 199 -24.75 44.64 18.01
C PHE A 199 -24.60 43.30 18.73
N VAL A 200 -25.33 43.07 19.83
CA VAL A 200 -25.29 41.81 20.60
C VAL A 200 -25.74 40.64 19.73
N LYS A 201 -26.77 40.83 18.91
CA LYS A 201 -27.22 39.81 17.94
C LYS A 201 -26.17 39.51 16.88
N ALA A 202 -25.55 40.55 16.30
CA ALA A 202 -24.48 40.39 15.31
C ALA A 202 -23.27 39.66 15.91
N TYR A 203 -22.82 40.08 17.09
CA TYR A 203 -21.75 39.42 17.84
C TYR A 203 -22.08 37.94 18.11
N ALA A 204 -23.29 37.63 18.60
CA ALA A 204 -23.69 36.26 18.89
C ALA A 204 -23.74 35.39 17.63
N ALA A 205 -24.20 35.93 16.50
CA ALA A 205 -24.22 35.25 15.22
C ALA A 205 -22.82 34.95 14.68
N GLU A 206 -21.91 35.93 14.71
CA GLU A 206 -20.51 35.75 14.27
C GLU A 206 -19.76 34.77 15.18
N ASN A 207 -19.99 34.87 16.48
CA ASN A 207 -19.43 33.95 17.46
C ASN A 207 -19.88 32.49 17.23
N ALA A 208 -21.16 32.29 16.91
CA ALA A 208 -21.72 30.99 16.56
C ALA A 208 -21.17 30.48 15.22
N GLN A 209 -20.97 31.37 14.24
CA GLN A 209 -20.34 31.04 12.96
C GLN A 209 -18.91 30.55 13.15
N LEU A 210 -18.09 31.26 13.93
CA LEU A 210 -16.69 30.86 14.22
C LEU A 210 -16.63 29.50 14.94
N GLN A 211 -17.54 29.25 15.89
CA GLN A 211 -17.64 27.94 16.55
C GLN A 211 -18.04 26.84 15.57
N GLY A 212 -19.03 27.09 14.72
CA GLY A 212 -19.46 26.14 13.71
C GLY A 212 -18.33 25.78 12.74
N GLN A 213 -17.54 26.77 12.31
CA GLN A 213 -16.38 26.55 11.45
C GLN A 213 -15.31 25.70 12.15
N LEU A 214 -15.00 25.99 13.42
CA LEU A 214 -14.02 25.24 14.19
C LEU A 214 -14.42 23.79 14.41
N GLU A 215 -15.68 23.54 14.80
CA GLU A 215 -16.18 22.19 15.02
C GLU A 215 -16.29 21.41 13.71
N ALA A 216 -16.74 22.04 12.61
CA ALA A 216 -16.76 21.41 11.29
C ALA A 216 -15.35 20.99 10.83
N ALA A 217 -14.36 21.86 11.00
CA ALA A 217 -12.97 21.55 10.65
C ALA A 217 -12.37 20.45 11.53
N LYS A 218 -12.65 20.47 12.83
CA LYS A 218 -12.22 19.42 13.76
C LYS A 218 -12.81 18.06 13.37
N ILE A 219 -14.11 18.02 13.10
CA ILE A 219 -14.80 16.83 12.60
C ILE A 219 -14.15 16.30 11.32
N GLN A 220 -13.88 17.19 10.36
CA GLN A 220 -13.26 16.82 9.09
C GLN A 220 -11.85 16.25 9.30
N TYR A 221 -11.07 16.87 10.18
CA TYR A 221 -9.74 16.41 10.55
C TYR A 221 -9.77 15.02 11.21
N GLU A 222 -10.63 14.82 12.21
CA GLU A 222 -10.79 13.52 12.90
C GLU A 222 -11.28 12.42 11.96
N TRP A 223 -12.14 12.76 11.01
CA TRP A 223 -12.56 11.83 9.96
C TRP A 223 -11.38 11.45 9.05
N LEU A 224 -10.61 12.43 8.58
CA LEU A 224 -9.45 12.17 7.73
C LEU A 224 -8.38 11.34 8.45
N GLU A 225 -8.14 11.63 9.73
CA GLU A 225 -7.22 10.85 10.56
C GLU A 225 -7.64 9.37 10.61
N ARG A 226 -8.95 9.08 10.67
CA ARG A 226 -9.47 7.70 10.58
C ARG A 226 -9.21 7.06 9.23
N GLU A 227 -9.39 7.78 8.12
CA GLU A 227 -9.07 7.27 6.77
C GLU A 227 -7.58 6.93 6.65
N ILE A 228 -6.72 7.88 7.03
CA ILE A 228 -5.25 7.72 7.01
C ILE A 228 -4.87 6.49 7.84
N LYS A 229 -5.41 6.37 9.06
CA LYS A 229 -5.14 5.23 9.93
C LYS A 229 -5.56 3.90 9.30
N ALA A 230 -6.67 3.87 8.57
CA ALA A 230 -7.17 2.66 7.93
C ALA A 230 -6.33 2.24 6.71
N VAL A 231 -5.84 3.19 5.91
CA VAL A 231 -5.00 2.88 4.73
C VAL A 231 -3.55 2.62 5.10
N THR A 232 -3.03 3.23 6.17
CA THR A 232 -1.61 3.17 6.57
C THR A 232 -1.01 1.77 6.58
N PRO A 233 -1.69 0.70 7.05
CA PRO A 233 -1.14 -0.65 7.04
C PRO A 233 -0.82 -1.23 5.66
N PHE A 234 -1.35 -0.63 4.58
CA PHE A 234 -1.14 -1.05 3.19
C PHE A 234 -0.14 -0.14 2.45
N LEU A 235 0.34 0.92 3.10
CA LEU A 235 1.26 1.88 2.53
C LEU A 235 2.71 1.57 2.95
N LYS A 236 3.66 2.01 2.13
CA LYS A 236 5.08 2.05 2.50
C LYS A 236 5.24 2.89 3.77
N PRO A 237 6.12 2.52 4.72
CA PRO A 237 6.47 3.37 5.84
C PRO A 237 7.00 4.74 5.39
N LEU A 238 6.76 5.79 6.17
CA LEU A 238 7.26 7.15 5.86
C LEU A 238 8.80 7.20 5.76
N GLY A 239 9.50 6.38 6.55
CA GLY A 239 10.96 6.39 6.65
C GLY A 239 11.69 5.36 5.78
N GLY A 240 11.02 4.68 4.85
CA GLY A 240 11.70 3.68 4.01
C GLY A 240 10.78 2.81 3.17
N ASP A 241 11.39 1.91 2.40
CA ASP A 241 10.66 0.94 1.58
C ASP A 241 10.30 -0.30 2.40
N ASP A 242 9.12 -0.88 2.17
CA ASP A 242 8.75 -2.17 2.73
C ASP A 242 8.94 -3.24 1.66
N ALA A 243 10.12 -3.87 1.67
CA ALA A 243 10.50 -4.81 0.64
C ALA A 243 9.50 -5.99 0.56
N VAL A 244 8.99 -6.22 -0.64
CA VAL A 244 8.17 -7.38 -0.96
C VAL A 244 9.05 -8.63 -0.95
N ARG A 245 8.58 -9.70 -0.31
CA ARG A 245 9.24 -11.00 -0.22
C ARG A 245 8.35 -12.06 -0.84
N SER A 246 8.87 -12.74 -1.85
CA SER A 246 8.20 -13.82 -2.55
C SER A 246 8.93 -15.13 -2.30
N VAL A 247 8.18 -16.21 -2.12
CA VAL A 247 8.70 -17.59 -2.10
C VAL A 247 7.89 -18.43 -3.08
N GLU A 248 8.58 -19.28 -3.85
CA GLU A 248 7.93 -20.30 -4.65
C GLU A 248 7.73 -21.57 -3.83
N VAL A 249 6.49 -22.04 -3.74
CA VAL A 249 6.07 -23.25 -3.04
C VAL A 249 5.30 -24.10 -4.03
N CYS A 250 5.83 -25.27 -4.39
CA CYS A 250 5.21 -26.22 -5.34
C CYS A 250 4.66 -25.56 -6.62
N GLY A 251 5.43 -24.65 -7.22
CA GLY A 251 5.05 -23.91 -8.44
C GLY A 251 4.08 -22.74 -8.24
N GLN A 252 3.66 -22.47 -7.01
CA GLN A 252 2.85 -21.30 -6.65
C GLN A 252 3.69 -20.28 -5.88
N THR A 253 3.51 -19.00 -6.17
CA THR A 253 4.22 -17.95 -5.43
C THR A 253 3.38 -17.50 -4.24
N VAL A 254 4.00 -17.43 -3.06
CA VAL A 254 3.46 -16.78 -1.87
C VAL A 254 4.28 -15.53 -1.60
N THR A 255 3.62 -14.38 -1.63
CA THR A 255 4.26 -13.07 -1.45
C THR A 255 3.72 -12.35 -0.22
N THR A 256 4.58 -11.65 0.53
CA THR A 256 4.21 -10.77 1.67
C THR A 256 5.21 -9.62 1.84
N THR A 257 4.98 -8.69 2.77
CA THR A 257 5.92 -7.60 3.06
C THR A 257 6.88 -7.92 4.20
N LYS A 258 8.03 -7.24 4.23
CA LYS A 258 8.99 -7.35 5.33
C LYS A 258 8.37 -6.95 6.67
N TRP A 259 7.43 -6.01 6.67
CA TRP A 259 6.72 -5.63 7.88
C TRP A 259 5.86 -6.77 8.45
N THR A 260 5.14 -7.52 7.62
CA THR A 260 4.42 -8.73 8.07
C THR A 260 5.38 -9.77 8.63
N LEU A 261 6.54 -9.97 7.98
CA LEU A 261 7.59 -10.86 8.50
C LEU A 261 8.12 -10.44 9.87
N ASN A 262 8.23 -9.13 10.13
CA ASN A 262 8.69 -8.64 11.43
C ASN A 262 7.66 -8.92 12.54
N GLN A 263 6.36 -8.94 12.24
CA GLN A 263 5.29 -9.32 13.18
C GLN A 263 5.33 -10.80 13.60
N MET A 264 5.99 -11.65 12.81
CA MET A 264 6.18 -13.06 13.16
C MET A 264 7.11 -13.27 14.36
N GLY A 265 7.94 -12.27 14.69
CA GLY A 265 8.96 -12.41 15.73
C GLY A 265 10.13 -13.27 15.29
N ASP A 266 10.73 -14.01 16.22
CA ASP A 266 11.86 -14.91 15.95
C ASP A 266 11.37 -16.36 15.84
N ILE A 267 10.70 -16.68 14.73
CA ILE A 267 10.18 -18.02 14.45
C ILE A 267 10.76 -18.58 13.16
N THR A 268 10.72 -19.91 13.03
CA THR A 268 11.24 -20.63 11.87
C THR A 268 10.63 -20.14 10.56
N LEU A 269 9.33 -19.83 10.50
CA LEU A 269 8.68 -19.34 9.27
C LEU A 269 9.37 -18.10 8.68
N ARG A 270 9.67 -17.10 9.53
CA ARG A 270 10.29 -15.84 9.10
C ARG A 270 11.64 -16.07 8.46
N HIS A 271 12.51 -16.82 9.14
CA HIS A 271 13.86 -17.14 8.65
C HIS A 271 13.80 -17.90 7.32
N ARG A 272 12.83 -18.79 7.19
CA ARG A 272 12.61 -19.56 5.97
C ARG A 272 12.14 -18.67 4.82
N LEU A 273 11.21 -17.75 5.04
CA LEU A 273 10.78 -16.81 4.00
C LEU A 273 11.92 -15.88 3.55
N ASP A 274 12.76 -15.40 4.47
CA ASP A 274 13.95 -14.62 4.11
C ASP A 274 14.97 -15.47 3.32
N LEU A 275 15.18 -16.74 3.70
CA LEU A 275 16.12 -17.64 3.02
C LEU A 275 15.61 -18.09 1.64
N TRP A 276 14.39 -18.61 1.57
CA TRP A 276 13.80 -19.18 0.34
C TRP A 276 13.57 -18.15 -0.75
N SER A 277 13.37 -16.88 -0.40
CA SER A 277 13.34 -15.79 -1.39
C SER A 277 14.62 -15.72 -2.25
N ARG A 278 15.71 -16.37 -1.80
CA ARG A 278 17.00 -16.44 -2.50
C ARG A 278 17.38 -17.84 -2.97
N THR A 279 16.80 -18.89 -2.38
CA THR A 279 17.28 -20.27 -2.54
C THR A 279 16.12 -21.25 -2.71
N ARG A 280 15.94 -21.70 -3.95
CA ARG A 280 15.14 -22.84 -4.46
C ARG A 280 13.69 -22.98 -3.96
N ALA A 281 12.79 -23.38 -4.87
CA ALA A 281 11.39 -23.62 -4.56
C ALA A 281 11.20 -24.66 -3.44
N VAL A 282 10.17 -24.46 -2.61
CA VAL A 282 9.76 -25.39 -1.55
C VAL A 282 8.85 -26.45 -2.15
N GLU A 283 9.26 -27.71 -2.18
CA GLU A 283 8.54 -28.78 -2.92
C GLU A 283 7.70 -29.71 -2.03
N VAL A 284 7.83 -29.62 -0.70
CA VAL A 284 7.27 -30.62 0.24
C VAL A 284 6.08 -30.12 1.08
N VAL A 285 5.70 -28.85 0.95
CA VAL A 285 4.62 -28.24 1.73
C VAL A 285 3.56 -27.71 0.77
N GLN A 286 2.28 -27.87 1.12
CA GLN A 286 1.21 -27.30 0.32
C GLN A 286 1.30 -25.76 0.32
N PRO A 287 1.17 -25.09 -0.83
CA PRO A 287 1.27 -23.63 -0.90
C PRO A 287 0.22 -22.92 -0.03
N ASP A 288 -0.97 -23.51 0.06
CA ASP A 288 -2.06 -22.99 0.89
C ASP A 288 -1.68 -22.94 2.38
N HIS A 289 -0.96 -23.96 2.88
CA HIS A 289 -0.49 -23.97 4.27
C HIS A 289 0.41 -22.77 4.56
N ILE A 290 1.42 -22.52 3.71
CA ILE A 290 2.34 -21.39 3.89
C ILE A 290 1.57 -20.08 3.87
N GLY A 291 0.67 -19.88 2.90
CA GLY A 291 -0.01 -18.60 2.80
C GLY A 291 -1.09 -18.38 3.88
N ARG A 292 -1.74 -19.42 4.41
CA ARG A 292 -2.60 -19.31 5.62
C ARG A 292 -1.82 -18.92 6.86
N MET A 293 -0.63 -19.50 7.04
CA MET A 293 0.28 -19.13 8.11
C MET A 293 0.76 -17.67 8.00
N VAL A 294 1.04 -17.20 6.78
CA VAL A 294 1.31 -15.78 6.53
C VAL A 294 0.08 -14.92 6.83
N ASP A 295 -1.12 -15.37 6.43
CA ASP A 295 -2.38 -14.64 6.65
C ASP A 295 -2.69 -14.43 8.14
N HIS A 296 -2.43 -15.44 8.99
CA HIS A 296 -2.51 -15.29 10.45
C HIS A 296 -1.74 -14.05 10.95
N TYR A 297 -0.50 -13.86 10.48
CA TYR A 297 0.31 -12.71 10.89
C TYR A 297 -0.10 -11.40 10.20
N ARG A 298 -0.69 -11.44 9.00
CA ARG A 298 -1.28 -10.25 8.37
C ARG A 298 -2.44 -9.72 9.19
N ARG A 299 -3.37 -10.60 9.58
CA ARG A 299 -4.52 -10.23 10.42
C ARG A 299 -4.06 -9.72 11.78
N LYS A 300 -3.03 -10.34 12.37
CA LYS A 300 -2.40 -9.87 13.60
C LYS A 300 -1.78 -8.48 13.45
N ARG A 301 -1.07 -8.21 12.34
CA ARG A 301 -0.51 -6.87 12.03
C ARG A 301 -1.62 -5.81 11.96
N LEU A 302 -2.77 -6.17 11.40
CA LEU A 302 -3.93 -5.29 11.25
C LEU A 302 -4.74 -5.11 12.54
N GLY A 303 -4.34 -5.75 13.65
CA GLY A 303 -5.08 -5.66 14.92
C GLY A 303 -6.44 -6.33 14.87
N ALA A 304 -6.61 -7.36 14.04
CA ALA A 304 -7.86 -8.11 13.95
C ALA A 304 -8.22 -8.79 15.28
N PRO A 305 -9.51 -9.07 15.54
CA PRO A 305 -9.93 -9.90 16.67
C PRO A 305 -9.24 -11.27 16.66
N THR A 306 -9.02 -11.88 17.84
CA THR A 306 -8.34 -13.19 17.96
C THR A 306 -9.02 -14.27 17.12
N GLU A 307 -10.35 -14.28 17.06
CA GLU A 307 -11.12 -15.22 16.22
C GLU A 307 -10.79 -15.10 14.73
N ASP A 308 -10.63 -13.87 14.23
CA ASP A 308 -10.26 -13.59 12.85
C ASP A 308 -8.78 -13.91 12.59
N ILE A 309 -7.91 -13.63 13.56
CA ILE A 309 -6.47 -13.97 13.51
C ILE A 309 -6.26 -15.49 13.39
N ASP A 310 -7.02 -16.27 14.15
CA ASP A 310 -6.87 -17.73 14.19
C ASP A 310 -7.67 -18.45 13.11
N ALA A 311 -8.61 -17.78 12.43
CA ALA A 311 -9.43 -18.37 11.37
C ALA A 311 -8.61 -19.02 10.23
N PRO A 312 -7.51 -18.42 9.70
CA PRO A 312 -6.68 -19.07 8.68
C PRO A 312 -6.05 -20.37 9.13
N LEU A 313 -5.84 -20.57 10.44
CA LEU A 313 -5.24 -21.77 11.01
C LEU A 313 -6.22 -22.94 11.11
N LYS A 314 -7.49 -22.73 10.75
CA LYS A 314 -8.54 -23.74 10.75
C LYS A 314 -8.83 -24.23 9.33
N MET A 315 -8.88 -25.55 9.18
CA MET A 315 -9.23 -26.27 7.96
C MET A 315 -10.60 -26.92 8.11
N THR A 316 -11.32 -27.06 6.99
CA THR A 316 -12.66 -27.65 6.99
C THR A 316 -12.64 -29.16 7.26
N ARG A 317 -11.58 -29.86 6.82
CA ARG A 317 -11.45 -31.32 6.99
C ARG A 317 -10.42 -31.67 8.07
N THR A 318 -10.75 -32.66 8.90
CA THR A 318 -9.90 -33.10 10.02
C THR A 318 -8.52 -33.62 9.58
N ILE A 319 -8.46 -34.35 8.46
CA ILE A 319 -7.19 -34.86 7.90
C ILE A 319 -6.32 -33.70 7.40
N GLU A 320 -6.92 -32.71 6.73
CA GLU A 320 -6.23 -31.51 6.26
C GLU A 320 -5.73 -30.68 7.45
N GLN A 321 -6.54 -30.54 8.51
CA GLN A 321 -6.13 -29.89 9.75
C GLN A 321 -4.90 -30.56 10.36
N ALA A 322 -4.90 -31.89 10.51
CA ALA A 322 -3.77 -32.60 11.09
C ALA A 322 -2.47 -32.40 10.27
N ALA A 323 -2.57 -32.42 8.93
CA ALA A 323 -1.44 -32.14 8.05
C ALA A 323 -0.99 -30.67 8.15
N PHE A 324 -1.92 -29.73 8.29
CA PHE A 324 -1.63 -28.31 8.50
C PHE A 324 -0.93 -28.08 9.85
N ASP A 325 -1.42 -28.69 10.93
CA ASP A 325 -0.86 -28.55 12.29
C ASP A 325 0.59 -29.02 12.36
N VAL A 326 0.92 -30.16 11.71
CA VAL A 326 2.31 -30.63 11.60
C VAL A 326 3.19 -29.60 10.90
N ASN A 327 2.72 -29.02 9.81
CA ASN A 327 3.46 -27.97 9.10
C ASN A 327 3.59 -26.70 9.95
N ALA A 328 2.50 -26.23 10.56
CA ALA A 328 2.48 -25.04 11.40
C ALA A 328 3.42 -25.16 12.61
N ALA A 329 3.49 -26.34 13.21
CA ALA A 329 4.43 -26.67 14.28
C ALA A 329 5.89 -26.64 13.79
N MET A 330 6.19 -27.24 12.63
CA MET A 330 7.52 -27.20 12.02
C MET A 330 8.01 -25.76 11.76
N TYR A 331 7.08 -24.84 11.51
CA TYR A 331 7.38 -23.41 11.30
C TYR A 331 7.27 -22.54 12.56
N GLY A 332 6.96 -23.12 13.71
CA GLY A 332 6.98 -22.45 15.01
C GLY A 332 5.75 -21.59 15.31
N ILE A 333 4.61 -21.84 14.65
CA ILE A 333 3.37 -21.09 14.88
C ILE A 333 2.56 -21.68 16.03
N VAL A 334 2.42 -23.01 16.03
CA VAL A 334 1.74 -23.73 17.10
C VAL A 334 2.80 -24.35 18.00
N LYS A 335 2.71 -24.09 19.30
CA LYS A 335 3.48 -24.85 20.29
C LYS A 335 2.90 -26.25 20.36
N THR A 336 3.53 -27.16 19.66
CA THR A 336 3.23 -28.57 19.83
C THR A 336 3.85 -29.06 21.13
N ASP A 337 3.02 -29.41 22.10
CA ASP A 337 3.35 -30.37 23.14
C ASP A 337 3.44 -31.78 22.51
N ILE A 338 4.18 -31.95 21.40
CA ILE A 338 4.54 -33.27 20.84
C ILE A 338 5.65 -33.85 21.73
N GLY A 339 5.27 -34.09 22.97
CA GLY A 339 6.08 -34.62 24.06
C GLY A 339 5.26 -35.58 24.92
N ALA A 340 4.33 -36.33 24.33
CA ALA A 340 3.72 -37.52 24.93
C ALA A 340 3.00 -38.35 23.86
N THR A 341 3.75 -38.99 22.97
CA THR A 341 3.19 -40.07 22.16
C THR A 341 2.79 -41.20 23.09
N THR A 342 1.49 -41.34 23.36
CA THR A 342 0.92 -42.58 23.89
C THR A 342 1.24 -43.70 22.90
N GLN A 343 2.14 -44.60 23.28
CA GLN A 343 2.37 -45.85 22.55
C GLN A 343 1.05 -46.63 22.50
N ALA A 344 0.57 -46.95 21.30
CA ALA A 344 -0.48 -47.93 21.08
C ALA A 344 -0.03 -49.32 21.60
N PRO A 345 -0.95 -50.19 22.05
CA PRO A 345 -0.61 -51.43 22.74
C PRO A 345 0.13 -52.39 21.80
N ALA A 346 1.28 -52.86 22.28
CA ALA A 346 2.15 -53.79 21.58
C ALA A 346 1.45 -55.13 21.33
N HIS A 347 1.35 -55.52 20.06
CA HIS A 347 1.20 -56.93 19.70
C HIS A 347 2.50 -57.68 20.01
N THR A 348 2.34 -58.74 20.78
CA THR A 348 3.39 -59.65 21.23
C THR A 348 3.98 -60.39 20.03
N SER A 349 5.28 -60.22 19.78
CA SER A 349 6.06 -61.08 18.88
C SER A 349 7.48 -61.19 19.40
N VAL A 350 7.83 -62.42 19.79
CA VAL A 350 9.13 -62.88 20.27
C VAL A 350 10.15 -62.90 19.13
N GLY A 351 11.38 -62.45 19.38
CA GLY A 351 12.52 -62.70 18.50
C GLY A 351 13.50 -61.53 18.46
N GLY A 352 14.63 -61.65 19.16
CA GLY A 352 15.62 -60.59 19.34
C GLY A 352 16.55 -60.37 18.14
N VAL A 353 16.95 -59.10 17.97
CA VAL A 353 18.14 -58.61 17.26
C VAL A 353 18.57 -57.31 17.99
N PRO A 354 19.87 -57.05 18.23
CA PRO A 354 20.32 -55.86 18.97
C PRO A 354 20.20 -54.57 18.14
N PRO A 355 20.00 -53.40 18.79
CA PRO A 355 19.79 -52.15 18.06
C PRO A 355 21.10 -51.55 17.55
N SER A 356 21.06 -51.13 16.28
CA SER A 356 22.01 -50.23 15.65
C SER A 356 22.00 -48.86 16.34
N VAL A 357 23.19 -48.34 16.60
CA VAL A 357 23.46 -47.01 17.16
C VAL A 357 22.98 -45.92 16.19
N SER A 358 22.20 -44.96 16.68
CA SER A 358 21.79 -43.78 15.90
C SER A 358 22.91 -42.71 15.88
N PRO A 359 23.14 -41.98 14.77
CA PRO A 359 24.31 -41.08 14.64
C PRO A 359 24.20 -39.72 15.35
N TRP A 360 23.12 -39.42 16.08
CA TRP A 360 22.83 -38.06 16.55
C TRP A 360 23.05 -37.83 18.06
N GLY A 361 23.65 -38.80 18.76
CA GLY A 361 23.92 -38.72 20.21
C GLY A 361 25.14 -37.88 20.60
N TRP A 362 25.98 -37.44 19.66
CA TRP A 362 27.31 -36.90 19.97
C TRP A 362 27.44 -35.36 19.96
N LEU A 363 26.35 -34.60 19.78
CA LEU A 363 26.40 -33.12 19.71
C LEU A 363 25.77 -32.35 20.88
N LYS A 364 25.26 -33.01 21.94
CA LYS A 364 24.62 -32.31 23.07
C LYS A 364 25.55 -31.91 24.22
N GLY A 365 26.87 -32.09 24.10
CA GLY A 365 27.79 -31.99 25.24
C GLY A 365 28.73 -30.77 25.33
N ARG A 366 28.68 -29.76 24.44
CA ARG A 366 29.78 -28.76 24.35
C ARG A 366 29.41 -27.28 24.19
N TRP A 367 28.18 -26.88 24.55
CA TRP A 367 27.76 -25.47 24.41
C TRP A 367 28.25 -24.54 25.55
N TRP A 368 28.63 -25.06 26.72
CA TRP A 368 29.09 -24.21 27.83
C TRP A 368 30.52 -23.65 27.68
N LEU A 369 31.37 -24.25 26.83
CA LEU A 369 32.74 -23.78 26.61
C LEU A 369 32.83 -22.57 25.66
N VAL A 370 31.82 -22.34 24.81
CA VAL A 370 31.78 -21.19 23.90
C VAL A 370 31.27 -19.92 24.59
N ALA A 371 30.41 -20.07 25.61
CA ALA A 371 29.87 -18.95 26.39
C ALA A 371 30.94 -18.25 27.25
N LEU A 372 31.95 -18.97 27.75
CA LEU A 372 33.03 -18.39 28.57
C LEU A 372 34.06 -17.58 27.75
N VAL A 373 34.23 -17.89 26.45
CA VAL A 373 35.14 -17.15 25.57
C VAL A 373 34.53 -15.81 25.10
N CYS A 374 33.20 -15.74 24.97
CA CYS A 374 32.53 -14.53 24.49
C CYS A 374 32.41 -13.43 25.57
N VAL A 375 32.34 -13.79 26.86
CA VAL A 375 32.27 -12.82 27.96
C VAL A 375 33.64 -12.18 28.23
N GLY A 376 34.75 -12.89 27.99
CA GLY A 376 36.11 -12.35 28.15
C GLY A 376 36.50 -11.31 27.10
N ILE A 377 35.94 -11.38 25.89
CA ILE A 377 36.26 -10.45 24.78
C ILE A 377 35.51 -9.12 24.94
N LEU A 378 34.34 -9.12 25.59
CA LEU A 378 33.53 -7.91 25.77
C LEU A 378 34.10 -6.93 26.81
N VAL A 379 34.91 -7.40 27.76
CA VAL A 379 35.50 -6.57 28.83
C VAL A 379 36.73 -5.78 28.35
N VAL A 380 37.34 -6.16 27.23
CA VAL A 380 38.54 -5.48 26.69
C VAL A 380 38.18 -4.31 25.75
N MET A 381 36.95 -4.22 25.24
CA MET A 381 36.57 -3.18 24.27
C MET A 381 35.89 -1.93 24.84
N MET A 382 35.63 -1.86 26.15
CA MET A 382 34.95 -0.70 26.78
C MET A 382 35.89 0.32 27.46
N GLY A 383 37.18 0.32 27.13
CA GLY A 383 38.17 1.23 27.72
C GLY A 383 38.96 2.04 26.70
N ALA A 384 38.35 3.02 26.03
CA ALA A 384 39.08 4.19 25.50
C ALA A 384 38.15 5.33 25.03
N ALA A 385 38.38 6.50 25.65
CA ALA A 385 38.32 7.85 25.10
C ALA A 385 36.97 8.54 24.83
N VAL A 386 36.63 9.35 25.84
CA VAL A 386 35.96 10.65 25.82
C VAL A 386 36.85 11.70 25.12
N ASP A 387 36.33 12.52 24.18
CA ASP A 387 35.99 13.96 24.37
C ASP A 387 35.95 14.84 23.08
N THR A 388 35.08 15.85 23.14
CA THR A 388 35.08 17.20 22.49
C THR A 388 34.74 17.46 20.99
N ASN A 389 33.54 18.04 20.81
CA ASN A 389 33.22 19.43 20.39
C ASN A 389 33.70 20.06 19.05
N SER A 390 32.73 20.73 18.39
CA SER A 390 32.80 21.97 17.55
C SER A 390 33.10 21.91 16.04
N GLY A 391 32.18 22.50 15.25
CA GLY A 391 32.53 23.62 14.35
C GLY A 391 32.61 23.43 12.82
N ALA A 392 31.70 24.14 12.13
CA ALA A 392 31.89 24.92 10.90
C ALA A 392 32.07 24.28 9.50
N ALA A 393 31.13 24.70 8.64
CA ALA A 393 31.11 24.89 7.18
C ALA A 393 32.41 24.80 6.36
N VAL A 394 32.35 24.11 5.20
CA VAL A 394 33.08 24.49 3.96
C VAL A 394 32.27 24.06 2.72
N CYS A 395 32.05 25.01 1.81
CA CYS A 395 31.58 24.82 0.42
C CYS A 395 32.69 24.28 -0.50
N ARG A 396 32.33 23.37 -1.42
CA ARG A 396 32.92 23.07 -2.77
C ARG A 396 32.47 21.64 -3.16
N GLN A 397 32.20 21.25 -4.40
CA GLN A 397 32.45 21.82 -5.72
C GLN A 397 31.49 21.12 -6.70
N ALA A 398 30.88 21.90 -7.60
CA ALA A 398 30.13 21.36 -8.73
C ALA A 398 31.09 20.78 -9.78
N VAL A 399 30.83 19.54 -10.19
CA VAL A 399 31.39 18.94 -11.40
C VAL A 399 30.25 18.77 -12.39
N SER A 400 30.37 19.45 -13.52
CA SER A 400 29.44 19.51 -14.63
C SER A 400 29.20 18.12 -15.25
N GLN A 401 27.94 17.73 -15.40
CA GLN A 401 27.51 16.67 -16.30
C GLN A 401 26.93 17.29 -17.59
N PRO A 402 27.12 16.68 -18.78
CA PRO A 402 26.60 17.20 -20.03
C PRO A 402 25.09 16.94 -20.18
N ALA A 403 24.47 17.81 -20.98
CA ALA A 403 23.03 17.99 -21.16
C ALA A 403 22.23 16.70 -21.41
N ALA A 404 21.12 16.58 -20.69
CA ALA A 404 20.11 15.55 -20.86
C ALA A 404 19.36 15.71 -22.19
N VAL A 405 19.29 14.62 -22.95
CA VAL A 405 18.33 14.42 -24.05
C VAL A 405 16.93 14.40 -23.44
N GLY A 406 16.03 15.22 -23.97
CA GLY A 406 14.69 15.45 -23.41
C GLY A 406 13.86 14.17 -23.29
N GLN A 407 13.38 13.90 -22.08
CA GLN A 407 12.30 12.95 -21.83
C GLN A 407 10.99 13.55 -22.39
N GLY A 408 10.57 13.08 -23.56
CA GLY A 408 9.21 13.33 -24.05
C GLY A 408 8.16 12.62 -23.17
N PRO A 409 6.88 13.01 -23.29
CA PRO A 409 5.79 12.40 -22.52
C PRO A 409 5.76 10.88 -22.74
N ALA A 410 5.72 10.13 -21.63
CA ALA A 410 5.94 8.67 -21.56
C ALA A 410 4.89 7.79 -22.28
N ASP A 411 4.00 8.38 -23.07
CA ASP A 411 2.83 7.73 -23.68
C ASP A 411 2.86 7.71 -25.22
N VAL A 412 3.89 8.29 -25.85
CA VAL A 412 3.96 8.38 -27.31
C VAL A 412 4.86 7.27 -27.88
N PHE A 413 4.32 6.48 -28.80
CA PHE A 413 5.11 5.56 -29.61
C PHE A 413 6.06 6.35 -30.54
N VAL A 414 7.33 5.97 -30.53
CA VAL A 414 8.36 6.55 -31.39
C VAL A 414 8.51 5.70 -32.64
N ARG A 415 8.57 6.34 -33.82
CA ARG A 415 8.75 5.65 -35.10
C ARG A 415 10.23 5.53 -35.44
N LEU A 416 10.72 4.32 -35.66
CA LEU A 416 12.06 4.04 -36.19
C LEU A 416 12.14 4.33 -37.69
N PRO A 417 13.33 4.61 -38.25
CA PRO A 417 13.56 4.70 -39.69
C PRO A 417 13.02 3.53 -40.51
N SER A 418 13.05 2.29 -39.98
CA SER A 418 12.41 1.14 -40.61
C SER A 418 10.89 1.28 -40.76
N GLY A 419 10.24 2.16 -40.00
CA GLY A 419 8.79 2.32 -39.97
C GLY A 419 8.10 1.57 -38.83
N VAL A 420 8.84 0.80 -38.03
CA VAL A 420 8.38 0.17 -36.79
C VAL A 420 8.14 1.23 -35.71
N PHE A 421 7.09 1.03 -34.92
CA PHE A 421 6.79 1.88 -33.77
C PHE A 421 7.21 1.18 -32.48
N TYR A 422 7.77 1.92 -31.53
CA TYR A 422 8.10 1.37 -30.23
C TYR A 422 7.79 2.32 -29.08
N ARG A 423 7.62 1.72 -27.90
CA ARG A 423 7.47 2.42 -26.63
C ARG A 423 8.39 1.77 -25.59
N VAL A 424 9.21 2.59 -24.92
CA VAL A 424 10.04 2.11 -23.81
C VAL A 424 9.16 1.98 -22.57
N VAL A 425 8.95 0.75 -22.11
CA VAL A 425 8.14 0.45 -20.92
C VAL A 425 9.01 0.54 -19.67
N ARG A 426 10.25 0.05 -19.73
CA ARG A 426 11.23 0.14 -18.65
C ARG A 426 12.61 0.44 -19.23
N PRO A 427 13.26 1.56 -18.90
CA PRO A 427 14.55 1.92 -19.46
C PRO A 427 15.65 0.95 -19.04
N GLY A 428 16.50 0.54 -20.00
CA GLY A 428 17.70 -0.23 -19.73
C GLY A 428 18.87 0.64 -19.28
N ARG A 429 19.89 0.02 -18.68
CA ARG A 429 21.13 0.72 -18.24
C ARG A 429 22.41 0.07 -18.77
N GLY A 430 22.30 -1.06 -19.46
CA GLY A 430 23.45 -1.73 -20.06
C GLY A 430 23.86 -1.12 -21.40
N PRO A 431 24.99 -1.56 -21.96
CA PRO A 431 25.43 -1.12 -23.27
C PRO A 431 24.42 -1.52 -24.36
N LYS A 432 24.36 -0.75 -25.45
CA LYS A 432 23.58 -1.11 -26.64
C LYS A 432 24.35 -2.17 -27.45
N PRO A 433 23.73 -3.28 -27.88
CA PRO A 433 24.37 -4.26 -28.74
C PRO A 433 24.80 -3.70 -30.10
N THR A 434 25.84 -4.29 -30.69
CA THR A 434 26.21 -4.06 -32.10
C THR A 434 25.65 -5.16 -33.00
N ARG A 435 25.68 -4.95 -34.33
CA ARG A 435 25.16 -5.93 -35.30
C ARG A 435 25.87 -7.29 -35.26
N ASP A 436 27.14 -7.30 -34.84
CA ASP A 436 27.97 -8.52 -34.83
C ASP A 436 27.91 -9.28 -33.50
N GLN A 437 27.09 -8.82 -32.55
CA GLN A 437 26.96 -9.45 -31.24
C GLN A 437 25.77 -10.40 -31.20
N SER A 438 25.91 -11.48 -30.44
CA SER A 438 24.78 -12.31 -30.02
C SER A 438 24.09 -11.66 -28.82
N VAL A 439 22.77 -11.62 -28.86
CA VAL A 439 21.94 -11.09 -27.78
C VAL A 439 21.02 -12.17 -27.24
N LYS A 440 20.79 -12.14 -25.93
CA LYS A 440 19.79 -12.96 -25.25
C LYS A 440 18.55 -12.12 -24.95
N TYR A 441 17.38 -12.58 -25.35
CA TYR A 441 16.15 -11.83 -25.11
C TYR A 441 14.96 -12.75 -24.81
N ASP A 442 13.99 -12.18 -24.09
CA ASP A 442 12.64 -12.72 -24.00
C ASP A 442 11.74 -11.91 -24.93
N HIS A 443 10.72 -12.57 -25.48
CA HIS A 443 9.65 -11.87 -26.17
C HIS A 443 8.29 -12.50 -25.88
N ILE A 444 7.25 -11.66 -25.89
CA ILE A 444 5.85 -12.05 -25.87
C ILE A 444 5.17 -11.38 -27.05
N MET A 445 4.44 -12.14 -27.85
CA MET A 445 3.66 -11.64 -28.98
C MET A 445 2.17 -11.63 -28.59
N TRP A 446 1.47 -10.58 -29.00
CA TRP A 446 0.06 -10.32 -28.70
C TRP A 446 -0.74 -10.17 -30.00
N TYR A 447 -2.03 -10.54 -29.97
CA TYR A 447 -2.95 -10.30 -31.09
C TYR A 447 -3.69 -8.96 -31.00
N ASP A 448 -3.71 -8.34 -29.81
CA ASP A 448 -4.68 -7.30 -29.41
C ASP A 448 -4.04 -5.99 -28.94
N ASP A 449 -2.97 -5.53 -29.61
CA ASP A 449 -2.31 -4.24 -29.34
C ASP A 449 -1.95 -3.99 -27.85
N PHE A 450 -1.55 -5.06 -27.16
CA PHE A 450 -1.17 -5.05 -25.73
C PHE A 450 -2.32 -4.77 -24.74
N ASP A 451 -3.57 -4.63 -25.21
CA ASP A 451 -4.71 -4.21 -24.40
C ASP A 451 -5.46 -5.36 -23.70
N GLY A 452 -5.08 -6.62 -23.95
CA GLY A 452 -5.76 -7.79 -23.38
C GLY A 452 -4.84 -8.94 -22.97
N GLN A 453 -5.41 -10.14 -22.89
CA GLN A 453 -4.72 -11.35 -22.44
C GLN A 453 -4.42 -12.32 -23.61
N ASP A 454 -4.69 -11.93 -24.86
CA ASP A 454 -4.59 -12.82 -26.01
C ASP A 454 -3.15 -12.90 -26.56
N LYS A 455 -2.36 -13.77 -25.94
CA LYS A 455 -0.98 -14.04 -26.32
C LYS A 455 -0.93 -14.98 -27.54
N SER A 456 -0.29 -14.54 -28.60
CA SER A 456 -0.03 -15.37 -29.78
C SER A 456 1.19 -16.29 -29.60
N GLY A 457 2.11 -15.94 -28.70
CA GLY A 457 3.22 -16.82 -28.30
C GLY A 457 4.22 -16.13 -27.38
N GLU A 458 5.02 -16.92 -26.66
CA GLU A 458 6.14 -16.41 -25.87
C GLU A 458 7.40 -17.24 -26.08
N GLY A 459 8.56 -16.59 -25.99
CA GLY A 459 9.86 -17.24 -26.04
C GLY A 459 10.81 -16.60 -25.06
N ARG A 460 11.41 -17.41 -24.18
CA ARG A 460 12.33 -16.96 -23.12
C ARG A 460 13.75 -17.42 -23.37
N GLY A 461 14.72 -16.58 -23.04
CA GLY A 461 16.15 -16.85 -23.10
C GLY A 461 16.66 -17.18 -24.50
N ARG A 462 16.02 -16.66 -25.56
CA ARG A 462 16.46 -16.93 -26.93
C ARG A 462 17.73 -16.17 -27.24
N GLU A 463 18.65 -16.82 -27.93
CA GLU A 463 19.93 -16.26 -28.33
C GLU A 463 20.00 -16.14 -29.85
N TYR A 464 20.24 -14.92 -30.34
CA TYR A 464 20.39 -14.66 -31.78
C TYR A 464 21.56 -13.71 -32.02
N LEU A 465 22.32 -13.98 -33.08
CA LEU A 465 23.24 -13.01 -33.66
C LEU A 465 22.42 -11.86 -34.26
N VAL A 466 22.69 -10.62 -33.87
CA VAL A 466 21.88 -9.47 -34.30
C VAL A 466 21.82 -9.37 -35.83
N SER A 467 22.92 -9.61 -36.54
CA SER A 467 22.96 -9.60 -38.00
C SER A 467 22.09 -10.66 -38.70
N ASN A 468 21.65 -11.70 -37.98
CA ASN A 468 20.73 -12.72 -38.50
C ASN A 468 19.25 -12.35 -38.33
N CYS A 469 18.94 -11.28 -37.59
CA CYS A 469 17.57 -10.79 -37.42
C CYS A 469 17.09 -10.00 -38.66
N PRO A 470 15.78 -9.88 -38.90
CA PRO A 470 15.24 -8.95 -39.90
C PRO A 470 15.71 -7.51 -39.67
N GLU A 471 15.87 -6.71 -40.73
CA GLU A 471 16.47 -5.35 -40.64
C GLU A 471 15.83 -4.46 -39.56
N TRP A 472 14.50 -4.46 -39.45
CA TRP A 472 13.80 -3.69 -38.42
C TRP A 472 14.16 -4.14 -36.99
N ALA A 473 14.38 -5.44 -36.79
CA ALA A 473 14.76 -5.99 -35.50
C ALA A 473 16.24 -5.69 -35.20
N GLN A 474 17.11 -5.65 -36.22
CA GLN A 474 18.50 -5.21 -36.04
C GLN A 474 18.55 -3.76 -35.56
N GLU A 475 17.81 -2.88 -36.21
CA GLU A 475 17.71 -1.47 -35.84
C GLU A 475 17.19 -1.31 -34.40
N MET A 476 16.08 -1.97 -34.08
CA MET A 476 15.50 -1.93 -32.74
C MET A 476 16.47 -2.45 -31.67
N ILE A 477 17.09 -3.62 -31.87
CA ILE A 477 17.98 -4.24 -30.89
C ILE A 477 19.23 -3.38 -30.68
N THR A 478 19.81 -2.83 -31.74
CA THR A 478 21.00 -1.97 -31.64
C THR A 478 20.71 -0.59 -31.04
N ASP A 479 19.46 -0.15 -31.03
CA ASP A 479 19.02 1.03 -30.28
C ASP A 479 18.67 0.74 -28.81
N MET A 480 18.39 -0.53 -28.46
CA MET A 480 17.92 -0.93 -27.14
C MET A 480 19.09 -1.19 -26.17
N PRO A 481 19.24 -0.41 -25.08
CA PRO A 481 20.17 -0.71 -24.00
C PRO A 481 19.83 -2.04 -23.32
N VAL A 482 20.84 -2.80 -22.90
CA VAL A 482 20.58 -4.04 -22.16
C VAL A 482 19.85 -3.77 -20.83
N GLY A 483 18.90 -4.64 -20.50
CA GLY A 483 17.99 -4.50 -19.36
C GLY A 483 16.72 -3.70 -19.66
N GLU A 484 16.59 -3.14 -20.87
CA GLU A 484 15.38 -2.45 -21.29
C GLU A 484 14.21 -3.43 -21.52
N LEU A 485 12.98 -2.94 -21.32
CA LEU A 485 11.73 -3.56 -21.76
C LEU A 485 11.03 -2.61 -22.73
N ARG A 486 10.70 -3.10 -23.92
CA ARG A 486 10.15 -2.29 -25.02
C ARG A 486 8.94 -2.97 -25.66
N TRP A 487 7.87 -2.22 -25.86
CA TRP A 487 6.74 -2.62 -26.69
C TRP A 487 6.97 -2.17 -28.12
N VAL A 488 6.65 -3.03 -29.08
CA VAL A 488 7.00 -2.87 -30.49
C VAL A 488 5.81 -3.25 -31.35
N SER A 489 5.34 -2.32 -32.17
CA SER A 489 4.31 -2.55 -33.18
C SER A 489 4.96 -2.60 -34.56
N VAL A 490 4.90 -3.77 -35.19
CA VAL A 490 5.50 -4.06 -36.49
C VAL A 490 4.41 -4.03 -37.57
N PRO A 491 4.48 -3.13 -38.55
CA PRO A 491 3.50 -3.05 -39.62
C PRO A 491 3.41 -4.34 -40.45
N ALA A 492 2.22 -4.61 -40.99
CA ALA A 492 1.94 -5.83 -41.76
C ALA A 492 2.95 -6.10 -42.89
N GLY A 493 3.38 -5.06 -43.61
CA GLY A 493 4.34 -5.18 -44.72
C GLY A 493 5.77 -5.59 -44.31
N MET A 494 6.10 -5.53 -43.01
CA MET A 494 7.41 -5.92 -42.46
C MET A 494 7.37 -7.22 -41.67
N SER A 495 6.17 -7.73 -41.42
CA SER A 495 5.93 -8.99 -40.76
C SER A 495 5.98 -10.14 -41.76
N VAL A 496 6.67 -11.22 -41.40
CA VAL A 496 6.74 -12.45 -42.22
C VAL A 496 5.34 -13.05 -42.46
N THR A 497 4.36 -12.77 -41.59
CA THR A 497 2.99 -13.27 -41.73
C THR A 497 2.09 -12.37 -42.58
N GLY A 498 2.56 -11.18 -43.00
CA GLY A 498 1.73 -10.19 -43.69
C GLY A 498 0.65 -9.56 -42.81
N GLN A 499 0.72 -9.74 -41.50
CA GLN A 499 -0.19 -9.16 -40.50
C GLN A 499 0.59 -8.30 -39.53
N GLU A 500 -0.05 -7.25 -38.99
CA GLU A 500 0.54 -6.43 -37.91
C GLU A 500 0.86 -7.31 -36.70
N LYS A 501 1.97 -7.00 -36.03
CA LYS A 501 2.42 -7.73 -34.85
C LYS A 501 2.74 -6.80 -33.71
N TYR A 502 2.28 -7.18 -32.52
CA TYR A 502 2.53 -6.49 -31.26
C TYR A 502 3.43 -7.35 -30.41
N ILE A 503 4.64 -6.87 -30.12
CA ILE A 503 5.69 -7.66 -29.48
C ILE A 503 6.27 -6.89 -28.30
N GLU A 504 6.30 -7.53 -27.13
CA GLU A 504 7.04 -7.07 -25.96
C GLU A 504 8.41 -7.75 -25.96
N TYR A 505 9.49 -6.96 -25.98
CA TYR A 505 10.87 -7.45 -25.94
C TYR A 505 11.56 -7.07 -24.62
N ARG A 506 12.29 -8.02 -24.03
CA ARG A 506 13.19 -7.78 -22.89
C ARG A 506 14.59 -8.26 -23.22
N LEU A 507 15.57 -7.36 -23.15
CA LEU A 507 16.96 -7.64 -23.54
C LEU A 507 17.82 -7.95 -22.31
N TYR A 508 18.54 -9.08 -22.31
CA TYR A 508 19.40 -9.53 -21.21
C TYR A 508 20.89 -9.50 -21.58
N VAL A 509 21.76 -9.45 -20.56
CA VAL A 509 23.22 -9.48 -20.72
C VAL A 509 23.67 -10.93 -20.92
N GLU A 510 24.19 -11.26 -22.10
CA GLU A 510 25.33 -12.19 -22.23
C GLU A 510 26.08 -11.90 -23.54
N PHE A 511 27.10 -11.02 -23.48
CA PHE A 511 27.98 -10.79 -24.64
C PHE A 511 28.98 -11.92 -24.75
N ARG A 512 28.70 -12.92 -25.60
CA ARG A 512 29.75 -13.84 -26.06
C ARG A 512 30.41 -13.26 -27.29
N LEU A 513 31.60 -12.69 -27.12
CA LEU A 513 32.50 -12.42 -28.23
C LEU A 513 32.94 -13.78 -28.79
N LEU A 514 32.36 -14.20 -29.92
CA LEU A 514 32.90 -15.28 -30.73
C LEU A 514 34.21 -14.77 -31.35
N ILE A 515 35.32 -14.94 -30.62
CA ILE A 515 36.65 -14.84 -31.22
C ILE A 515 36.77 -16.06 -32.14
N ILE A 516 36.57 -15.84 -33.44
CA ILE A 516 36.98 -16.79 -34.46
C ILE A 516 38.51 -16.68 -34.50
N LEU A 517 39.20 -17.68 -33.94
CA LEU A 517 40.65 -17.87 -34.13
C LEU A 517 40.93 -18.42 -35.53
#